data_AF-A0A2S1H333-F1
#
_entry.id   AF-A0A2S1H333-F1
#
_cell.length_a   1.000
_cell.length_b   1.000
_cell.length_c   1.000
_cell.angle_alpha   90.00
_cell.angle_beta   90.00
_cell.angle_gamma   90.00
#
_symmetry.space_group_name_H-M   'P 1'
#
loop_
_entity.id
_entity.type
_entity.pdbx_description
1 polymer ?
#
loop_
_entity_poly.entity_id
_entity_poly.type
_entity_poly.pdbx_seq_one_letter_code
_entity_poly.pdbx_strand_id
1 'polypeptide(L)'
;MKKVIIVLSSTVFIIVAAYLLMPNIMMNSVKDKIIENNPDIENIVTINHISSWGEWFLEYVLVVEIGGQKFRIWSNDKGEITDKEALISHSVSERYSL
;
A
#
# COMPACT_ATOMS: atom_id res chain seq x y z
N MET A 1 16.68 -14.47 -38.18
CA MET A 1 15.54 -15.04 -37.42
C MET A 1 15.89 -15.38 -35.98
N LYS A 2 16.85 -16.30 -35.69
CA LYS A 2 17.20 -16.69 -34.30
C LYS A 2 17.58 -15.51 -33.38
N LYS A 3 18.40 -14.57 -33.87
CA LYS A 3 18.80 -13.36 -33.11
C LYS A 3 17.62 -12.44 -32.78
N VAL A 4 16.64 -12.33 -33.69
CA VAL A 4 15.44 -11.50 -33.50
C VAL A 4 14.53 -12.10 -32.43
N ILE A 5 14.37 -13.43 -32.42
CA ILE A 5 13.60 -14.16 -31.41
C ILE A 5 14.22 -14.00 -30.02
N ILE A 6 15.56 -14.07 -29.92
CA ILE A 6 16.27 -13.87 -28.66
C ILE A 6 16.05 -12.44 -28.13
N VAL A 7 16.17 -11.43 -28.99
CA VAL A 7 15.96 -10.02 -28.60
C VAL A 7 14.50 -9.77 -28.18
N LEU A 8 13.53 -10.32 -28.90
CA LEU A 8 12.11 -10.20 -28.51
C LEU A 8 11.84 -10.88 -27.17
N SER A 9 12.35 -12.10 -26.97
CA SER A 9 12.21 -12.84 -25.72
C SER A 9 12.83 -12.11 -24.53
N SER A 10 14.04 -11.57 -24.69
CA SER A 10 14.69 -10.80 -23.62
C SER A 10 13.94 -9.52 -23.29
N THR A 11 13.37 -8.85 -24.30
CA THR A 11 12.60 -7.62 -24.09
C THR A 11 11.32 -7.90 -23.29
N VAL A 12 10.59 -8.96 -23.64
CA VAL A 12 9.40 -9.40 -22.89
C VAL A 12 9.76 -9.76 -21.46
N PHE A 13 10.87 -10.48 -21.26
CA PHE A 13 11.34 -10.85 -19.92
C PHE A 13 11.64 -9.63 -19.05
N ILE A 14 12.30 -8.61 -19.60
CA ILE A 14 12.60 -7.36 -18.90
C ILE A 14 11.30 -6.63 -18.51
N ILE A 15 10.32 -6.55 -19.41
CA ILE A 15 9.03 -5.91 -19.13
C ILE A 15 8.30 -6.63 -18.01
N VAL A 16 8.26 -7.97 -18.04
CA VAL A 16 7.62 -8.77 -17.00
C VAL A 16 8.33 -8.59 -15.65
N ALA A 17 9.67 -8.63 -15.64
CA ALA A 17 10.44 -8.40 -14.43
C ALA A 17 10.20 -7.00 -13.85
N ALA A 18 10.17 -5.96 -14.70
CA ALA A 18 9.87 -4.60 -14.29
C ALA A 18 8.46 -4.49 -13.69
N TYR A 19 7.47 -5.10 -14.33
CA TYR A 19 6.07 -5.09 -13.88
C TYR A 19 5.90 -5.77 -12.50
N LEU A 20 6.64 -6.84 -12.23
CA LEU A 20 6.58 -7.55 -10.94
C LEU A 20 7.33 -6.82 -9.81
N LEU A 21 8.41 -6.11 -10.14
CA LEU A 21 9.27 -5.49 -9.14
C LEU A 21 8.87 -4.06 -8.78
N MET A 22 8.36 -3.27 -9.74
CA MET A 22 7.98 -1.87 -9.50
C MET A 22 7.00 -1.67 -8.33
N PRO A 23 5.91 -2.46 -8.22
CA PRO A 23 4.92 -2.27 -7.14
C PRO A 23 5.53 -2.41 -5.75
N ASN A 24 6.45 -3.38 -5.58
CA ASN A 24 7.11 -3.63 -4.29
C ASN A 24 8.04 -2.48 -3.90
N ILE A 25 8.78 -1.92 -4.86
CA ILE A 25 9.69 -0.79 -4.63
C ILE A 25 8.91 0.46 -4.23
N MET A 26 7.85 0.78 -4.97
CA MET A 26 7.00 1.94 -4.69
C MET A 26 6.31 1.82 -3.33
N MET A 27 5.78 0.62 -3.03
CA MET A 27 5.08 0.37 -1.77
C MET A 27 6.02 0.48 -0.54
N ASN A 28 7.27 0.04 -0.65
CA ASN A 28 8.27 0.23 0.40
C ASN A 28 8.63 1.71 0.58
N SER A 29 8.82 2.45 -0.52
CA SER A 29 9.11 3.88 -0.43
C SER A 29 7.99 4.67 0.27
N VAL A 30 6.73 4.32 0.03
CA VAL A 30 5.59 4.97 0.70
C VAL A 30 5.57 4.65 2.20
N LYS A 31 5.85 3.41 2.60
CA LYS A 31 5.97 3.04 4.02
C LYS A 31 7.02 3.88 4.73
N ASP A 32 8.21 4.00 4.13
CA ASP A 32 9.31 4.75 4.72
C ASP A 32 8.92 6.23 4.92
N LYS A 33 8.30 6.85 3.91
CA LYS A 33 7.81 8.23 4.00
C LYS A 33 6.72 8.43 5.06
N ILE A 34 5.80 7.46 5.20
CA ILE A 34 4.73 7.53 6.22
C ILE A 34 5.34 7.50 7.62
N ILE A 35 6.32 6.63 7.86
CA ILE A 35 7.02 6.54 9.14
C ILE A 35 7.82 7.81 9.41
N GLU A 36 8.54 8.33 8.40
CA GLU A 36 9.35 9.56 8.51
C GLU A 36 8.48 10.79 8.84
N ASN A 37 7.34 10.93 8.17
CA ASN A 37 6.45 12.08 8.34
C ASN A 37 5.57 11.99 9.60
N ASN A 38 5.36 10.78 10.16
CA ASN A 38 4.43 10.55 11.26
C ASN A 38 5.10 9.70 12.36
N PRO A 39 5.95 10.31 13.20
CA PRO A 39 6.73 9.58 14.22
C PRO A 39 5.87 8.91 15.30
N ASP A 40 4.59 9.26 15.40
CA ASP A 40 3.62 8.65 16.33
C ASP A 40 3.16 7.25 15.88
N ILE A 41 3.48 6.85 14.65
CA ILE A 41 3.16 5.52 14.12
C ILE A 41 4.19 4.52 14.63
N GLU A 42 3.76 3.63 15.52
CA GLU A 42 4.62 2.62 16.13
C GLU A 42 4.88 1.46 15.17
N ASN A 43 3.84 1.04 14.44
CA ASN A 43 3.92 -0.08 13.49
C ASN A 43 2.94 0.07 12.32
N ILE A 44 3.35 -0.40 11.14
CA ILE A 44 2.47 -0.60 9.98
C ILE A 44 2.09 -2.08 9.91
N VAL A 45 0.83 -2.38 10.20
CA VAL A 45 0.28 -3.77 10.23
C VAL A 45 0.00 -4.28 8.82
N THR A 46 -0.55 -3.43 7.95
CA THR A 46 -0.91 -3.80 6.57
C THR A 46 -0.85 -2.58 5.68
N ILE A 47 -0.45 -2.77 4.42
CA ILE A 47 -0.53 -1.76 3.36
C ILE A 47 -1.27 -2.39 2.18
N ASN A 48 -2.23 -1.66 1.65
CA ASN A 48 -2.88 -1.95 0.38
C ASN A 48 -2.79 -0.69 -0.48
N HIS A 49 -2.75 -0.86 -1.79
CA HIS A 49 -2.94 0.23 -2.73
C HIS A 49 -4.39 0.19 -3.21
N ILE A 50 -5.05 1.34 -3.25
CA ILE A 50 -6.30 1.55 -3.95
C ILE A 50 -5.91 2.34 -5.19
N SER A 51 -5.77 1.63 -6.31
CA SER A 51 -5.69 2.28 -7.61
C SER A 51 -6.47 1.46 -8.61
N SER A 52 -7.42 2.11 -9.28
CA SER A 52 -8.10 1.54 -10.43
C SER A 52 -7.23 1.68 -11.68
N TRP A 53 -7.42 0.78 -12.64
CA TRP A 53 -6.78 0.90 -13.96
C TRP A 53 -7.12 2.26 -14.58
N GLY A 54 -6.12 3.12 -14.80
CA GLY A 54 -6.28 4.45 -15.41
C GLY A 54 -6.28 5.62 -14.43
N GLU A 55 -6.18 5.39 -13.12
CA GLU A 55 -5.98 6.47 -12.15
C GLU A 55 -4.52 6.92 -12.12
N TRP A 56 -4.33 8.24 -12.16
CA TRP A 56 -3.01 8.87 -12.20
C TRP A 56 -2.42 9.10 -10.79
N PHE A 57 -3.27 9.00 -9.77
CA PHE A 57 -2.90 9.12 -8.37
C PHE A 57 -3.02 7.76 -7.70
N LEU A 58 -1.95 7.35 -7.01
CA LEU A 58 -1.92 6.14 -6.20
C LEU A 58 -2.34 6.53 -4.78
N GLU A 59 -3.51 6.06 -4.34
CA GLU A 59 -3.91 6.16 -2.95
C GLU A 59 -3.52 4.87 -2.22
N TYR A 60 -2.95 5.01 -1.03
CA TYR A 60 -2.52 3.90 -0.20
C TYR A 60 -3.38 3.85 1.04
N VAL A 61 -3.87 2.66 1.36
CA VAL A 61 -4.61 2.40 2.59
C VAL A 61 -3.76 1.53 3.50
N LEU A 62 -3.48 2.03 4.69
CA LEU A 62 -2.66 1.35 5.67
C LEU A 62 -3.44 1.10 6.94
N VAL A 63 -3.14 -0.01 7.59
CA VAL A 63 -3.53 -0.23 8.99
C VAL A 63 -2.29 0.00 9.83
N VAL A 64 -2.34 0.99 10.71
CA VAL A 64 -1.22 1.43 11.56
C VAL A 64 -1.60 1.35 13.03
N GLU A 65 -0.60 1.18 13.89
CA GLU A 65 -0.76 1.20 15.34
C GLU A 65 -0.20 2.50 15.91
N ILE A 66 -1.01 3.20 16.70
CA ILE A 66 -0.66 4.47 17.35
C ILE A 66 -1.17 4.38 18.79
N GLY A 67 -0.27 4.38 19.78
CA GLY A 67 -0.63 4.29 21.19
C GLY A 67 -1.41 3.02 21.54
N GLY A 68 -1.04 1.88 20.96
CA GLY A 68 -1.70 0.58 21.16
C GLY A 68 -3.09 0.44 20.53
N GLN A 69 -3.54 1.41 19.73
CA GLN A 69 -4.80 1.34 18.98
C GLN A 69 -4.54 1.26 17.48
N LYS A 70 -5.35 0.46 16.78
CA LYS A 70 -5.26 0.32 15.32
C LYS A 70 -6.10 1.38 14.63
N PHE A 71 -5.51 2.01 13.63
CA PHE A 71 -6.16 2.98 12.74
C PHE A 71 -6.02 2.52 11.31
N ARG A 72 -7.06 2.74 10.51
CA ARG A 72 -6.96 2.75 9.06
C ARG A 72 -6.63 4.17 8.62
N ILE A 73 -5.58 4.34 7.83
CA ILE A 73 -5.19 5.63 7.28
C ILE A 73 -5.18 5.55 5.76
N TRP A 74 -5.51 6.67 5.13
CA TRP A 74 -5.36 6.89 3.69
C TRP A 74 -4.20 7.84 3.49
N SER A 75 -3.35 7.56 2.52
CA SER A 75 -2.14 8.34 2.24
C SER A 75 -1.91 8.45 0.75
N ASN A 76 -1.30 9.55 0.32
CA ASN A 76 -0.75 9.69 -1.03
C ASN A 76 0.65 9.05 -1.16
N ASP A 77 1.22 9.12 -2.37
CA ASP A 77 2.56 8.63 -2.73
C ASP A 77 3.73 9.39 -2.06
N LYS A 78 3.43 10.52 -1.41
CA LYS A 78 4.38 11.30 -0.60
C LYS A 78 4.35 10.93 0.87
N GLY A 79 3.46 10.03 1.30
CA GLY A 79 3.31 9.65 2.69
C GLY A 79 2.56 10.69 3.54
N GLU A 80 1.79 11.57 2.90
CA GLU A 80 0.90 12.51 3.59
C GLU A 80 -0.44 11.82 3.86
N ILE A 81 -0.89 11.84 5.11
CA ILE A 81 -2.17 11.24 5.52
C ILE A 81 -3.32 12.16 5.05
N THR A 82 -4.19 11.63 4.20
CA THR A 82 -5.38 12.31 3.70
C THR A 82 -6.59 12.09 4.61
N ASP A 83 -6.71 10.90 5.21
CA ASP A 83 -7.79 10.55 6.13
C ASP A 83 -7.34 9.49 7.16
N LYS A 84 -8.06 9.40 8.29
CA LYS A 84 -7.78 8.49 9.40
C LYS A 84 -9.07 8.04 10.09
N GLU A 85 -9.26 6.73 10.17
CA GLU A 85 -10.39 6.07 10.83
C GLU A 85 -9.89 5.14 11.96
N ALA A 86 -10.47 5.24 13.15
CA ALA A 86 -10.17 4.32 14.25
C ALA A 86 -10.80 2.94 13.98
N LEU A 87 -10.00 1.89 13.97
CA LEU A 87 -10.52 0.52 13.89
C LEU A 87 -10.93 0.08 15.29
N ILE A 88 -12.16 0.40 15.67
CA ILE A 88 -12.70 -0.05 16.95
C ILE A 88 -12.80 -1.58 16.90
N SER A 89 -12.12 -2.28 17.81
CA SER A 89 -12.31 -3.71 18.02
C SER A 89 -13.68 -3.95 18.70
N HIS A 90 -14.77 -3.71 17.98
CA HIS A 90 -16.08 -4.17 18.44
C HIS A 90 -16.10 -5.69 18.36
N SER A 91 -15.97 -6.33 19.53
CA SER A 91 -16.61 -7.61 19.78
C SER A 91 -18.10 -7.45 19.49
N VAL A 92 -18.50 -7.88 18.29
CA VAL A 92 -19.89 -7.96 17.85
C VAL A 92 -20.59 -9.03 18.71
N SER A 93 -21.13 -8.67 19.88
CA SER A 93 -21.96 -9.62 20.65
C SER A 93 -23.15 -9.04 21.42
N GLU A 94 -23.40 -7.71 21.44
CA GLU A 94 -24.45 -7.15 22.32
C GLU A 94 -25.56 -6.35 21.61
N ARG A 95 -25.70 -6.42 20.28
CA ARG A 95 -26.73 -5.65 19.55
C ARG A 95 -27.92 -6.44 18.98
N TYR A 96 -28.10 -7.70 19.39
CA TYR A 96 -29.26 -8.51 18.99
C TYR A 96 -29.94 -9.23 20.17
N SER A 97 -30.08 -8.55 21.31
CA SER A 97 -30.93 -9.01 22.41
C SER A 97 -31.97 -7.95 22.75
N LEU A 98 -32.93 -7.74 21.85
CA LEU A 98 -34.27 -7.23 22.13
C LEU A 98 -35.27 -7.91 21.22
#